data_AF-A0A9E5SGZ3-F1
#
_entry.id   AF-A0A9E5SGZ3-F1
#
_cell.length_a   1.000
_cell.length_b   1.000
_cell.length_c   1.000
_cell.angle_alpha   90.00
_cell.angle_beta   90.00
_cell.angle_gamma   90.00
#
_symmetry.space_group_name_H-M   'P 1'
#
loop_
_entity.id
_entity.type
_entity.pdbx_description
1 polymer ?
#
loop_
_entity_poly.entity_id
_entity_poly.type
_entity_poly.pdbx_seq_one_letter_code
_entity_poly.pdbx_strand_id
1 'polypeptide(L)'
;MFQERLIGQSQTSKGTRINNAKRFSAFIIAIVFAGAFLLSACAPVEDALRRLGLDNNAGLDSSNILSESNFVRVVTSCLVIEDEEEIKAVYETIPQVQLDYMSLSTFTNYVRMLSRLVEGRGDINSFSILNSEEVIPIQDEMITNVPSQEALIRSSVPVELLFFDQSQNEPVFIFFQRDENGLAYLSKDWVDQCLILYQYADHYFQAVNSQNINAIYSMISNSYLSASYSLSDKSILIKAREISRYYLARVKSEQGEYRVVTLDISRVDFVQPNVLSANMEDYESRQVGFFVNSVGTVSVDEHILNSLSIRDYYLFQGNSRTIRIGDIATSGLFNSIFGEPKLTTIGRTIEISDSGDSEAIRRIIVEYPDVAFVIVGIILSDDNWEGTIYQIRISKPNDDFSLGNSIRVGMSRDDFMKLYPFADETAYSLENITDSQKYKLVADFSADGSDTLDTVTLELVE
;
A
#
# COMPACT_ATOMS: atom_id res chain seq x y z
N MET A 1 20.29 -91.09 16.71
CA MET A 1 19.56 -90.30 17.73
C MET A 1 18.16 -90.04 17.16
N PHE A 2 17.14 -90.72 17.70
CA PHE A 2 15.66 -90.65 17.47
C PHE A 2 15.11 -90.75 16.01
N GLN A 3 14.29 -91.76 15.58
CA GLN A 3 12.86 -92.07 15.88
C GLN A 3 11.93 -90.85 15.60
N GLU A 4 10.88 -90.83 14.75
CA GLU A 4 9.70 -91.70 14.47
C GLU A 4 9.04 -91.27 13.10
N ARG A 5 8.41 -92.14 12.28
CA ARG A 5 6.98 -92.60 12.26
C ARG A 5 5.95 -91.45 12.37
N LEU A 6 4.77 -91.39 11.75
CA LEU A 6 3.92 -92.20 10.84
C LEU A 6 2.64 -91.35 10.57
N ILE A 7 1.93 -91.64 9.46
CA ILE A 7 0.44 -91.68 9.30
C ILE A 7 -0.33 -90.35 9.58
N GLY A 8 -1.25 -89.87 8.76
CA GLY A 8 -2.07 -90.49 7.72
C GLY A 8 -3.56 -90.14 7.96
N GLN A 9 -4.29 -89.97 6.85
CA GLN A 9 -5.76 -90.02 6.73
C GLN A 9 -6.58 -88.96 7.48
N SER A 10 -7.80 -88.59 7.10
CA SER A 10 -8.58 -88.57 5.86
C SER A 10 -9.93 -87.94 6.24
N GLN A 11 -10.69 -87.51 5.23
CA GLN A 11 -12.14 -87.21 5.26
C GLN A 11 -12.55 -85.87 5.93
N THR A 12 -13.58 -85.13 5.51
CA THR A 12 -14.58 -85.17 4.43
C THR A 12 -15.28 -83.80 4.43
N SER A 13 -15.83 -83.39 3.28
CA SER A 13 -17.09 -82.62 3.14
C SER A 13 -17.31 -81.37 4.03
N LYS A 14 -17.26 -80.16 3.43
CA LYS A 14 -18.19 -79.02 3.68
C LYS A 14 -17.87 -77.79 2.79
N GLY A 15 -17.70 -78.01 1.49
CA GLY A 15 -17.32 -76.96 0.54
C GLY A 15 -18.49 -76.35 -0.22
N THR A 16 -19.48 -75.72 0.44
CA THR A 16 -20.45 -74.86 -0.30
C THR A 16 -21.33 -73.89 0.53
N ARG A 17 -21.08 -73.68 1.83
CA ARG A 17 -21.87 -72.72 2.64
C ARG A 17 -21.09 -71.56 3.27
N ILE A 18 -19.75 -71.57 3.22
CA ILE A 18 -18.93 -70.59 3.95
C ILE A 18 -18.54 -69.37 3.09
N ASN A 19 -18.52 -69.50 1.75
CA ASN A 19 -18.13 -68.38 0.88
C ASN A 19 -19.25 -67.33 0.70
N ASN A 20 -20.52 -67.71 0.81
CA ASN A 20 -21.62 -66.75 0.75
C ASN A 20 -21.77 -65.96 2.07
N ALA A 21 -21.52 -66.58 3.23
CA ALA A 21 -21.55 -65.87 4.51
C ALA A 21 -20.40 -64.85 4.64
N LYS A 22 -19.19 -65.18 4.13
CA LYS A 22 -18.07 -64.23 4.11
C LYS A 22 -18.27 -63.11 3.08
N ARG A 23 -18.86 -63.39 1.92
CA ARG A 23 -19.21 -62.35 0.92
C ARG A 23 -20.36 -61.47 1.37
N PHE A 24 -21.37 -62.01 2.05
CA PHE A 24 -22.50 -61.23 2.58
C PHE A 24 -22.09 -60.41 3.82
N SER A 25 -21.21 -60.94 4.68
CA SER A 25 -20.62 -60.18 5.79
C SER A 25 -19.66 -59.10 5.29
N ALA A 26 -18.85 -59.36 4.25
CA ALA A 26 -18.02 -58.34 3.62
C ALA A 26 -18.86 -57.26 2.91
N PHE A 27 -20.02 -57.61 2.33
CA PHE A 27 -20.93 -56.65 1.69
C PHE A 27 -21.69 -55.81 2.73
N ILE A 28 -22.11 -56.40 3.85
CA ILE A 28 -22.70 -55.64 4.97
C ILE A 28 -21.64 -54.77 5.66
N ILE A 29 -20.42 -55.25 5.87
CA ILE A 29 -19.33 -54.42 6.41
C ILE A 29 -18.96 -53.31 5.42
N ALA A 30 -18.98 -53.54 4.10
CA ALA A 30 -18.76 -52.50 3.11
C ALA A 30 -19.90 -51.48 3.04
N ILE A 31 -21.16 -51.89 3.25
CA ILE A 31 -22.31 -50.98 3.34
C ILE A 31 -22.32 -50.22 4.67
N VAL A 32 -21.90 -50.85 5.77
CA VAL A 32 -21.76 -50.20 7.09
C VAL A 32 -20.56 -49.26 7.11
N PHE A 33 -19.45 -49.59 6.45
CA PHE A 33 -18.33 -48.66 6.27
C PHE A 33 -18.64 -47.55 5.26
N ALA A 34 -19.32 -47.83 4.14
CA ALA A 34 -19.77 -46.78 3.22
C ALA A 34 -20.82 -45.87 3.86
N GLY A 35 -21.74 -46.43 4.67
CA GLY A 35 -22.69 -45.66 5.47
C GLY A 35 -22.03 -44.87 6.59
N ALA A 36 -20.99 -45.41 7.24
CA ALA A 36 -20.22 -44.70 8.25
C ALA A 36 -19.32 -43.61 7.65
N PHE A 37 -18.78 -43.80 6.43
CA PHE A 37 -18.04 -42.77 5.69
C PHE A 37 -18.95 -41.67 5.12
N LEU A 38 -20.19 -42.00 4.74
CA LEU A 38 -21.20 -41.01 4.34
C LEU A 38 -21.79 -40.24 5.54
N LEU A 39 -21.86 -40.86 6.73
CA LEU A 39 -22.30 -40.20 7.96
C LEU A 39 -21.17 -39.45 8.68
N SER A 40 -19.90 -39.82 8.49
CA SER A 40 -18.75 -39.10 9.05
C SER A 40 -18.35 -37.87 8.24
N ALA A 41 -18.79 -37.77 6.97
CA ALA A 41 -18.60 -36.56 6.16
C ALA A 41 -19.52 -35.39 6.60
N CYS A 42 -20.63 -35.69 7.28
CA CYS A 42 -21.54 -34.67 7.84
C CYS A 42 -21.14 -34.23 9.26
N ALA A 43 -20.28 -34.97 9.98
CA ALA A 43 -19.93 -34.62 11.36
C ALA A 43 -19.11 -33.31 11.49
N PRO A 44 -18.14 -32.99 10.60
CA PRO A 44 -17.44 -31.70 10.63
C PRO A 44 -18.38 -30.55 10.26
N VAL A 45 -19.26 -30.78 9.27
CA VAL A 45 -20.29 -29.83 8.81
C VAL A 45 -21.24 -29.49 9.96
N GLU A 46 -21.72 -30.50 10.69
CA GLU A 46 -22.69 -30.32 11.77
C GLU A 46 -22.10 -29.63 13.00
N ASP A 47 -20.81 -29.81 13.30
CA ASP A 47 -20.12 -29.14 14.42
C ASP A 47 -19.73 -27.69 14.06
N ALA A 48 -19.29 -27.43 12.81
CA ALA A 48 -19.07 -26.08 12.30
C ALA A 48 -20.40 -25.29 12.23
N LEU A 49 -21.46 -25.88 11.67
CA LEU A 49 -22.79 -25.23 11.60
C LEU A 49 -23.43 -25.06 12.99
N ARG A 50 -23.22 -25.99 13.93
CA ARG A 50 -23.68 -25.84 15.33
C ARG A 50 -22.96 -24.74 16.09
N ARG A 51 -21.65 -24.57 15.90
CA ARG A 51 -20.90 -23.42 16.46
C ARG A 51 -21.43 -22.09 15.93
N LEU A 52 -22.07 -22.09 14.76
CA LEU A 52 -22.59 -20.92 14.05
C LEU A 52 -24.10 -20.68 14.23
N GLY A 53 -24.78 -21.53 15.02
CA GLY A 53 -26.21 -21.41 15.32
C GLY A 53 -27.13 -21.71 14.14
N LEU A 54 -26.65 -22.45 13.14
CA LEU A 54 -27.43 -22.90 11.99
C LEU A 54 -27.95 -24.32 12.27
N ASP A 55 -29.24 -24.44 12.62
CA ASP A 55 -29.92 -25.74 12.63
C ASP A 55 -30.00 -26.27 11.19
N ASN A 56 -29.94 -27.60 11.00
CA ASN A 56 -29.81 -28.31 9.71
C ASN A 56 -30.89 -28.02 8.63
N ASN A 57 -31.77 -27.04 8.80
CA ASN A 57 -32.69 -26.49 7.78
C ASN A 57 -33.08 -25.01 8.05
N ALA A 58 -32.39 -24.31 8.96
CA ALA A 58 -32.75 -22.98 9.43
C ALA A 58 -32.07 -21.89 8.58
N GLY A 59 -32.42 -21.80 7.30
CA GLY A 59 -31.96 -20.66 6.51
C GLY A 59 -32.10 -20.73 5.01
N LEU A 60 -32.43 -21.90 4.47
CA LEU A 60 -32.83 -22.06 3.08
C LEU A 60 -34.32 -21.73 2.95
N ASP A 61 -34.66 -20.79 2.08
CA ASP A 61 -36.05 -20.53 1.74
C ASP A 61 -36.64 -21.67 0.88
N SER A 62 -37.91 -21.56 0.47
CA SER A 62 -38.57 -22.55 -0.38
C SER A 62 -37.90 -22.80 -1.74
N SER A 63 -36.89 -22.00 -2.10
CA SER A 63 -36.13 -22.08 -3.35
C SER A 63 -34.71 -22.67 -3.20
N ASN A 64 -34.37 -23.21 -2.01
CA ASN A 64 -33.00 -23.67 -1.67
C ASN A 64 -31.96 -22.55 -1.75
N ILE A 65 -32.33 -21.33 -1.36
CA ILE A 65 -31.45 -20.17 -1.34
C ILE A 65 -31.28 -19.67 0.10
N LEU A 66 -30.06 -19.26 0.47
CA LEU A 66 -29.78 -18.63 1.76
C LEU A 66 -30.29 -17.18 1.74
N SER A 67 -31.02 -16.79 2.79
CA SER A 67 -31.35 -15.37 3.00
C SER A 67 -30.08 -14.52 3.12
N GLU A 68 -30.16 -13.22 2.81
CA GLU A 68 -29.00 -12.31 2.84
C GLU A 68 -28.24 -12.37 4.18
N SER A 69 -28.96 -12.30 5.30
CA SER A 69 -28.33 -12.37 6.63
C SER A 69 -27.64 -13.72 6.90
N ASN A 70 -28.21 -14.83 6.43
CA ASN A 70 -27.60 -16.14 6.58
C ASN A 70 -26.40 -16.31 5.65
N PHE A 71 -26.49 -15.82 4.41
CA PHE A 71 -25.38 -15.80 3.47
C PHE A 71 -24.18 -15.05 4.05
N VAL A 72 -24.38 -13.82 4.52
CA VAL A 72 -23.33 -13.01 5.16
C VAL A 72 -22.78 -13.73 6.39
N ARG A 73 -23.64 -14.27 7.26
CA ARG A 73 -23.19 -15.02 8.45
C ARG A 73 -22.29 -16.20 8.09
N VAL A 74 -22.67 -16.97 7.06
CA VAL A 74 -21.90 -18.12 6.59
C VAL A 74 -20.55 -17.67 6.03
N VAL A 75 -20.50 -16.64 5.19
CA VAL A 75 -19.23 -16.12 4.65
C VAL A 75 -18.34 -15.56 5.75
N THR A 76 -18.88 -14.73 6.66
CA THR A 76 -18.14 -14.16 7.80
C THR A 76 -17.61 -15.25 8.73
N SER A 77 -18.34 -16.36 8.89
CA SER A 77 -17.88 -17.48 9.71
C SER A 77 -16.61 -18.14 9.16
N CYS A 78 -16.46 -18.19 7.84
CA CYS A 78 -15.27 -18.77 7.23
C CYS A 78 -14.00 -17.97 7.55
N LEU A 79 -14.12 -16.70 7.93
CA LEU A 79 -12.98 -15.83 8.24
C LEU A 79 -12.26 -16.24 9.53
N VAL A 80 -12.91 -17.00 10.41
CA VAL A 80 -12.34 -17.48 11.68
C VAL A 80 -12.01 -18.98 11.66
N ILE A 81 -12.28 -19.67 10.56
CA ILE A 81 -12.04 -21.11 10.43
C ILE A 81 -10.60 -21.37 9.97
N GLU A 82 -9.83 -22.09 10.76
CA GLU A 82 -8.45 -22.49 10.42
C GLU A 82 -8.38 -23.79 9.59
N ASP A 83 -9.36 -24.69 9.68
CA ASP A 83 -9.35 -25.98 8.96
C ASP A 83 -9.95 -25.86 7.54
N GLU A 84 -9.20 -26.34 6.53
CA GLU A 84 -9.67 -26.34 5.13
C GLU A 84 -10.87 -27.26 4.91
N GLU A 85 -10.98 -28.38 5.63
CA GLU A 85 -12.13 -29.28 5.50
C GLU A 85 -13.41 -28.64 6.07
N GLU A 86 -13.28 -27.79 7.10
CA GLU A 86 -14.39 -27.00 7.61
C GLU A 86 -14.82 -25.90 6.62
N ILE A 87 -13.87 -25.22 5.95
CA ILE A 87 -14.18 -24.27 4.88
C ILE A 87 -14.90 -24.97 3.72
N LYS A 88 -14.46 -26.16 3.34
CA LYS A 88 -15.10 -26.97 2.30
C LYS A 88 -16.52 -27.37 2.68
N ALA A 89 -16.71 -27.83 3.93
CA ALA A 89 -18.04 -28.12 4.47
C ALA A 89 -18.96 -26.91 4.32
N VAL A 90 -18.49 -25.71 4.68
CA VAL A 90 -19.26 -24.48 4.52
C VAL A 90 -19.54 -24.16 3.05
N TYR A 91 -18.54 -24.25 2.17
CA TYR A 91 -18.72 -24.05 0.72
C TYR A 91 -19.84 -24.93 0.14
N GLU A 92 -19.90 -26.20 0.54
CA GLU A 92 -20.93 -27.15 0.09
C GLU A 92 -22.34 -26.80 0.58
N THR A 93 -22.48 -25.97 1.63
CA THR A 93 -23.78 -25.49 2.12
C THR A 93 -24.31 -24.28 1.35
N ILE A 94 -23.44 -23.53 0.66
CA ILE A 94 -23.83 -22.34 -0.08
C ILE A 94 -24.29 -22.76 -1.48
N PRO A 95 -25.50 -22.37 -1.91
CA PRO A 95 -25.98 -22.63 -3.27
C PRO A 95 -25.02 -22.06 -4.32
N GLN A 96 -24.70 -22.84 -5.35
CA GLN A 96 -23.75 -22.44 -6.39
C GLN A 96 -24.13 -21.15 -7.13
N VAL A 97 -25.43 -20.85 -7.24
CA VAL A 97 -25.93 -19.59 -7.81
C VAL A 97 -25.48 -18.39 -6.97
N GLN A 98 -25.45 -18.50 -5.64
CA GLN A 98 -24.98 -17.45 -4.73
C GLN A 98 -23.44 -17.35 -4.68
N LEU A 99 -22.74 -18.32 -5.28
CA LEU A 99 -21.28 -18.31 -5.44
C LEU A 99 -20.86 -18.02 -6.87
N ASP A 100 -21.80 -17.63 -7.74
CA ASP A 100 -21.53 -17.39 -9.16
C ASP A 100 -20.78 -18.57 -9.83
N TYR A 101 -21.12 -19.79 -9.40
CA TYR A 101 -20.50 -21.04 -9.81
C TYR A 101 -18.96 -21.08 -9.65
N MET A 102 -18.38 -20.30 -8.72
CA MET A 102 -16.95 -20.32 -8.45
C MET A 102 -16.51 -21.65 -7.87
N SER A 103 -15.28 -22.06 -8.18
CA SER A 103 -14.72 -23.30 -7.64
C SER A 103 -14.41 -23.18 -6.14
N LEU A 104 -14.42 -24.32 -5.46
CA LEU A 104 -13.96 -24.43 -4.07
C LEU A 104 -12.58 -23.80 -3.86
N SER A 105 -11.64 -24.04 -4.78
CA SER A 105 -10.28 -23.49 -4.66
C SER A 105 -10.25 -21.96 -4.67
N THR A 106 -11.03 -21.33 -5.54
CA THR A 106 -11.12 -19.86 -5.62
C THR A 106 -11.77 -19.31 -4.37
N PHE A 107 -12.87 -19.92 -3.92
CA PHE A 107 -13.55 -19.55 -2.68
C PHE A 107 -12.62 -19.67 -1.45
N THR A 108 -11.93 -20.81 -1.29
CA THR A 108 -11.01 -21.03 -0.18
C THR A 108 -9.88 -19.99 -0.18
N ASN A 109 -9.25 -19.72 -1.33
CA ASN A 109 -8.20 -18.69 -1.42
C ASN A 109 -8.71 -17.30 -1.03
N TYR A 110 -9.92 -16.95 -1.47
CA TYR A 110 -10.54 -15.67 -1.14
C TYR A 110 -10.82 -15.54 0.36
N VAL A 111 -11.42 -16.56 0.97
CA VAL A 111 -11.68 -16.59 2.42
C VAL A 111 -10.39 -16.49 3.22
N ARG A 112 -9.34 -17.23 2.85
CA ARG A 112 -8.03 -17.19 3.52
C ARG A 112 -7.35 -15.83 3.41
N MET A 113 -7.59 -15.14 2.30
CA MET A 113 -7.13 -13.76 2.13
C MET A 113 -7.95 -12.81 3.00
N LEU A 114 -9.28 -12.92 3.02
CA LEU A 114 -10.14 -12.11 3.88
C LEU A 114 -9.87 -12.36 5.38
N SER A 115 -9.49 -13.57 5.79
CA SER A 115 -9.15 -13.84 7.20
C SER A 115 -7.96 -12.99 7.68
N ARG A 116 -7.09 -12.52 6.78
CA ARG A 116 -6.01 -11.58 7.11
C ARG A 116 -6.51 -10.20 7.58
N LEU A 117 -7.74 -9.80 7.22
CA LEU A 117 -8.36 -8.57 7.72
C LEU A 117 -8.72 -8.66 9.22
N VAL A 118 -8.98 -9.87 9.71
CA VAL A 118 -9.43 -10.13 11.08
C VAL A 118 -8.28 -10.54 12.02
N GLU A 119 -7.13 -10.90 11.47
CA GLU A 119 -5.94 -11.28 12.24
C GLU A 119 -5.49 -10.17 13.20
N GLY A 120 -5.33 -10.55 14.47
CA GLY A 120 -4.88 -9.63 15.53
C GLY A 120 -5.94 -8.62 16.01
N ARG A 121 -7.19 -8.70 15.53
CA ARG A 121 -8.31 -7.84 15.96
C ARG A 121 -9.23 -8.49 17.01
N GLY A 122 -8.93 -9.71 17.42
CA GLY A 122 -9.74 -10.50 18.36
C GLY A 122 -10.94 -11.17 17.69
N ASP A 123 -11.88 -11.66 18.51
CA ASP A 123 -13.04 -12.39 18.02
C ASP A 123 -14.09 -11.46 17.41
N ILE A 124 -14.70 -11.90 16.30
CA ILE A 124 -15.84 -11.22 15.67
C ILE A 124 -17.07 -11.42 16.58
N ASN A 125 -17.67 -10.33 17.05
CA ASN A 125 -18.88 -10.35 17.87
C ASN A 125 -20.15 -10.36 17.01
N SER A 126 -20.20 -9.48 16.01
CA SER A 126 -21.35 -9.34 15.12
C SER A 126 -20.96 -8.69 13.80
N PHE A 127 -21.94 -8.50 12.91
CA PHE A 127 -21.76 -7.77 11.66
C PHE A 127 -22.94 -6.83 11.44
N SER A 128 -22.70 -5.76 10.69
CA SER A 128 -23.71 -4.80 10.27
C SER A 128 -23.72 -4.70 8.74
N ILE A 129 -24.89 -4.92 8.12
CA ILE A 129 -25.07 -4.72 6.69
C ILE A 129 -25.45 -3.25 6.50
N LEU A 130 -24.62 -2.50 5.77
CA LEU A 130 -24.82 -1.06 5.62
C LEU A 130 -26.07 -0.77 4.78
N ASN A 131 -26.74 0.33 5.11
CA ASN A 131 -27.92 0.78 4.38
C ASN A 131 -27.52 1.57 3.12
N SER A 132 -28.44 1.72 2.18
CA SER A 132 -28.17 2.34 0.86
C SER A 132 -27.58 3.75 0.93
N GLU A 133 -27.86 4.55 1.97
CA GLU A 133 -27.28 5.90 2.08
C GLU A 133 -25.81 5.86 2.50
N GLU A 134 -25.44 4.92 3.38
CA GLU A 134 -24.07 4.73 3.85
C GLU A 134 -23.18 4.02 2.82
N VAL A 135 -23.78 3.21 1.94
CA VAL A 135 -23.06 2.50 0.87
C VAL A 135 -22.56 3.45 -0.23
N ILE A 136 -23.32 4.50 -0.57
CA ILE A 136 -23.03 5.36 -1.72
C ILE A 136 -21.62 5.99 -1.66
N PRO A 137 -21.18 6.62 -0.56
CA PRO A 137 -19.84 7.21 -0.48
C PRO A 137 -18.72 6.18 -0.68
N ILE A 138 -18.87 4.98 -0.11
CA ILE A 138 -17.90 3.88 -0.22
C ILE A 138 -17.79 3.41 -1.67
N GLN A 139 -18.93 3.25 -2.35
CA GLN A 139 -18.97 2.88 -3.77
C GLN A 139 -18.40 3.97 -4.68
N ASP A 140 -18.71 5.24 -4.41
CA ASP A 140 -18.23 6.38 -5.22
C ASP A 140 -16.69 6.49 -5.17
N GLU A 141 -16.09 6.22 -4.01
CA GLU A 141 -14.64 6.13 -3.86
C GLU A 141 -14.04 5.00 -4.73
N MET A 142 -14.61 3.79 -4.66
CA MET A 142 -14.16 2.67 -5.50
C MET A 142 -14.34 2.93 -7.00
N ILE A 143 -15.43 3.57 -7.40
CA ILE A 143 -15.72 3.90 -8.81
C ILE A 143 -14.71 4.93 -9.34
N THR A 144 -14.28 5.86 -8.49
CA THR A 144 -13.23 6.81 -8.85
C THR A 144 -11.93 6.09 -9.20
N ASN A 145 -11.62 5.00 -8.50
CA ASN A 145 -10.43 4.19 -8.74
C ASN A 145 -10.59 3.24 -9.95
N VAL A 146 -11.73 2.55 -10.05
CA VAL A 146 -11.98 1.53 -11.09
C VAL A 146 -13.32 1.78 -11.80
N PRO A 147 -13.40 2.83 -12.64
CA PRO A 147 -14.66 3.22 -13.29
C PRO A 147 -15.17 2.14 -14.25
N SER A 148 -14.30 1.29 -14.79
CA SER A 148 -14.69 0.17 -15.66
C SER A 148 -15.53 -0.89 -14.96
N GLN A 149 -15.54 -0.93 -13.62
CA GLN A 149 -16.28 -1.89 -12.81
C GLN A 149 -17.51 -1.26 -12.14
N GLU A 150 -17.98 -0.09 -12.60
CA GLU A 150 -19.06 0.66 -11.96
C GLU A 150 -20.30 -0.20 -11.69
N ALA A 151 -20.78 -0.97 -12.66
CA ALA A 151 -21.97 -1.81 -12.49
C ALA A 151 -21.81 -2.82 -11.34
N LEU A 152 -20.65 -3.47 -11.25
CA LEU A 152 -20.34 -4.44 -10.20
C LEU A 152 -20.18 -3.75 -8.84
N ILE A 153 -19.52 -2.59 -8.79
CA ILE A 153 -19.36 -1.79 -7.56
C ILE A 153 -20.72 -1.30 -7.07
N ARG A 154 -21.61 -0.82 -7.94
CA ARG A 154 -22.95 -0.37 -7.55
C ARG A 154 -23.83 -1.50 -7.01
N SER A 155 -23.60 -2.73 -7.47
CA SER A 155 -24.26 -3.92 -6.92
C SER A 155 -23.68 -4.38 -5.59
N SER A 156 -22.51 -3.86 -5.19
CA SER A 156 -21.81 -4.30 -3.98
C SER A 156 -22.42 -3.71 -2.71
N VAL A 157 -22.51 -4.53 -1.68
CA VAL A 157 -23.02 -4.18 -0.36
C VAL A 157 -21.92 -4.42 0.66
N PRO A 158 -21.38 -3.36 1.30
CA PRO A 158 -20.43 -3.50 2.39
C PRO A 158 -21.10 -4.06 3.63
N VAL A 159 -20.36 -4.91 4.33
CA VAL A 159 -20.69 -5.46 5.64
C VAL A 159 -19.58 -5.08 6.59
N GLU A 160 -19.91 -4.29 7.61
CA GLU A 160 -18.99 -3.96 8.69
C GLU A 160 -18.88 -5.11 9.68
N LEU A 161 -17.65 -5.52 9.99
CA LEU A 161 -17.35 -6.51 11.02
C LEU A 161 -17.13 -5.81 12.35
N LEU A 162 -17.85 -6.26 13.38
CA LEU A 162 -17.79 -5.71 14.74
C LEU A 162 -17.09 -6.69 15.66
N PHE A 163 -15.98 -6.25 16.26
CA PHE A 163 -15.13 -7.08 17.13
C PHE A 163 -15.47 -6.86 18.61
N PHE A 164 -15.16 -7.85 19.45
CA PHE A 164 -15.31 -7.72 20.92
C PHE A 164 -14.35 -6.68 21.50
N ASP A 165 -13.12 -6.63 20.98
CA ASP A 165 -12.14 -5.62 21.34
C ASP A 165 -12.29 -4.40 20.44
N GLN A 166 -12.91 -3.35 20.97
CA GLN A 166 -13.10 -2.07 20.27
C GLN A 166 -11.90 -1.12 20.44
N SER A 167 -10.74 -1.59 20.92
CA SER A 167 -9.54 -0.75 21.02
C SER A 167 -9.00 -0.33 19.64
N GLN A 168 -9.33 -1.08 18.59
CA GLN A 168 -9.04 -0.74 17.20
C GLN A 168 -10.23 0.04 16.61
N ASN A 169 -10.02 1.32 16.28
CA ASN A 169 -11.08 2.21 15.79
C ASN A 169 -11.35 2.11 14.27
N GLU A 170 -10.56 1.35 13.51
CA GLU A 170 -10.72 1.26 12.06
C GLU A 170 -11.79 0.21 11.69
N PRO A 171 -12.88 0.61 11.00
CA PRO A 171 -13.90 -0.32 10.55
C PRO A 171 -13.32 -1.31 9.54
N VAL A 172 -13.77 -2.57 9.61
CA VAL A 172 -13.39 -3.61 8.66
C VAL A 172 -14.61 -3.96 7.81
N PHE A 173 -14.49 -3.78 6.51
CA PHE A 173 -15.57 -4.11 5.57
C PHE A 173 -15.25 -5.37 4.78
N ILE A 174 -16.26 -6.21 4.57
CA ILE A 174 -16.29 -7.24 3.54
C ILE A 174 -17.44 -6.96 2.59
N PHE A 175 -17.37 -7.49 1.37
CA PHE A 175 -18.33 -7.15 0.31
C PHE A 175 -19.01 -8.39 -0.27
N PHE A 176 -20.28 -8.22 -0.58
CA PHE A 176 -21.07 -9.14 -1.41
C PHE A 176 -21.87 -8.33 -2.43
N GLN A 177 -22.52 -8.99 -3.38
CA GLN A 177 -23.35 -8.35 -4.40
C GLN A 177 -24.83 -8.67 -4.20
N ARG A 178 -25.68 -7.73 -4.61
CA ARG A 178 -27.14 -7.90 -4.64
C ARG A 178 -27.63 -7.81 -6.08
N ASP A 179 -28.34 -8.84 -6.54
CA ASP A 179 -28.92 -8.86 -7.88
C ASP A 179 -30.20 -7.99 -7.96
N GLU A 180 -30.78 -7.89 -9.16
CA GLU A 180 -32.03 -7.14 -9.39
C GLU A 180 -33.24 -7.65 -8.58
N ASN A 181 -33.22 -8.91 -8.15
CA ASN A 181 -34.28 -9.53 -7.35
C ASN A 181 -34.03 -9.42 -5.85
N GLY A 182 -32.91 -8.82 -5.42
CA GLY A 182 -32.51 -8.73 -4.02
C GLY A 182 -31.77 -9.97 -3.50
N LEU A 183 -31.35 -10.88 -4.36
CA LEU A 183 -30.56 -12.05 -4.00
C LEU A 183 -29.12 -11.64 -3.69
N ALA A 184 -28.65 -12.00 -2.49
CA ALA A 184 -27.25 -11.86 -2.12
C ALA A 184 -26.40 -12.98 -2.74
N TYR A 185 -25.29 -12.59 -3.36
CA TYR A 185 -24.32 -13.51 -3.94
C TYR A 185 -22.89 -12.95 -3.83
N LEU A 186 -21.89 -13.81 -4.01
CA LEU A 186 -20.49 -13.42 -4.13
C LEU A 186 -20.09 -13.56 -5.60
N SER A 187 -19.84 -12.43 -6.26
CA SER A 187 -19.42 -12.39 -7.66
C SER A 187 -18.04 -13.01 -7.83
N LYS A 188 -17.89 -13.88 -8.82
CA LYS A 188 -16.60 -14.46 -9.17
C LYS A 188 -15.62 -13.38 -9.66
N ASP A 189 -16.08 -12.41 -10.43
CA ASP A 189 -15.25 -11.32 -10.95
C ASP A 189 -14.72 -10.42 -9.82
N TRP A 190 -15.54 -10.16 -8.78
CA TRP A 190 -15.10 -9.45 -7.58
C TRP A 190 -13.97 -10.22 -6.87
N VAL A 191 -14.19 -11.52 -6.64
CA VAL A 191 -13.23 -12.40 -5.99
C VAL A 191 -11.92 -12.48 -6.77
N ASP A 192 -11.98 -12.72 -8.08
CA ASP A 192 -10.80 -12.86 -8.93
C ASP A 192 -9.97 -11.56 -8.91
N GLN A 193 -10.61 -10.38 -8.93
CA GLN A 193 -9.90 -9.10 -8.86
C GLN A 193 -9.24 -8.86 -7.50
N CYS A 194 -9.91 -9.17 -6.39
CA CYS A 194 -9.31 -9.08 -5.06
C CYS A 194 -8.09 -10.02 -4.93
N LEU A 195 -8.19 -11.24 -5.47
CA LEU A 195 -7.08 -12.20 -5.49
C LEU A 195 -5.89 -11.69 -6.32
N ILE A 196 -6.14 -11.07 -7.48
CA ILE A 196 -5.09 -10.45 -8.32
C ILE A 196 -4.35 -9.37 -7.52
N LEU A 197 -5.08 -8.46 -6.86
CA LEU A 197 -4.48 -7.40 -6.05
C LEU A 197 -3.61 -7.95 -4.92
N TYR A 198 -4.13 -8.94 -4.17
CA TYR A 198 -3.41 -9.54 -3.06
C TYR A 198 -2.18 -10.34 -3.50
N GLN A 199 -2.28 -11.12 -4.58
CA GLN A 199 -1.13 -11.85 -5.14
C GLN A 199 -0.07 -10.89 -5.68
N TYR A 200 -0.49 -9.77 -6.28
CA TYR A 200 0.42 -8.72 -6.68
C TYR A 200 1.18 -8.14 -5.48
N ALA A 201 0.48 -7.85 -4.38
CA ALA A 201 1.10 -7.39 -3.15
C ALA A 201 2.11 -8.41 -2.59
N ASP A 202 1.76 -9.69 -2.54
CA ASP A 202 2.65 -10.78 -2.10
C ASP A 202 3.92 -10.85 -2.95
N HIS A 203 3.79 -10.81 -4.29
CA HIS A 203 4.93 -10.80 -5.19
C HIS A 203 5.81 -9.54 -5.02
N TYR A 204 5.21 -8.39 -4.75
CA TYR A 204 5.94 -7.16 -4.49
C TYR A 204 6.76 -7.29 -3.21
N PHE A 205 6.15 -7.75 -2.12
CA PHE A 205 6.84 -7.94 -0.84
C PHE A 205 7.96 -8.99 -0.93
N GLN A 206 7.76 -10.06 -1.69
CA GLN A 206 8.82 -11.03 -1.99
C GLN A 206 9.96 -10.41 -2.80
N ALA A 207 9.66 -9.55 -3.78
CA ALA A 207 10.66 -8.87 -4.60
C ALA A 207 11.54 -7.91 -3.78
N VAL A 208 10.93 -7.12 -2.88
CA VAL A 208 11.69 -6.23 -1.99
C VAL A 208 12.50 -7.00 -0.95
N ASN A 209 11.95 -8.08 -0.36
CA ASN A 209 12.65 -8.91 0.62
C ASN A 209 13.84 -9.65 0.01
N SER A 210 13.70 -10.15 -1.23
CA SER A 210 14.79 -10.79 -1.98
C SER A 210 15.75 -9.81 -2.65
N GLN A 211 15.54 -8.49 -2.50
CA GLN A 211 16.31 -7.44 -3.15
C GLN A 211 16.37 -7.56 -4.68
N ASN A 212 15.32 -8.13 -5.28
CA ASN A 212 15.25 -8.33 -6.72
C ASN A 212 14.81 -7.03 -7.42
N ILE A 213 15.78 -6.17 -7.70
CA ILE A 213 15.57 -4.85 -8.33
C ILE A 213 14.80 -4.96 -9.66
N ASN A 214 15.03 -6.00 -10.46
CA ASN A 214 14.35 -6.17 -11.75
C ASN A 214 12.86 -6.50 -11.58
N ALA A 215 12.52 -7.31 -10.57
CA ALA A 215 11.14 -7.60 -10.22
C ALA A 215 10.44 -6.33 -9.70
N ILE A 216 11.07 -5.59 -8.78
CA ILE A 216 10.55 -4.31 -8.27
C ILE A 216 10.30 -3.34 -9.43
N TYR A 217 11.29 -3.15 -10.33
CA TYR A 217 11.16 -2.31 -11.52
C TYR A 217 9.95 -2.71 -12.38
N SER A 218 9.80 -4.01 -12.67
CA SER A 218 8.70 -4.50 -13.50
C SER A 218 7.34 -4.19 -12.87
N MET A 219 7.24 -4.31 -11.55
CA MET A 219 6.00 -4.06 -10.81
C MET A 219 5.68 -2.56 -10.71
N ILE A 220 6.64 -1.72 -10.35
CA ILE A 220 6.36 -0.28 -10.21
C ILE A 220 6.23 0.45 -11.55
N SER A 221 6.69 -0.15 -12.66
CA SER A 221 6.63 0.48 -13.98
C SER A 221 5.20 0.86 -14.40
N ASN A 222 4.23 0.00 -14.05
CA ASN A 222 2.82 0.21 -14.37
C ASN A 222 2.21 1.39 -13.60
N SER A 223 2.72 1.72 -12.41
CA SER A 223 2.25 2.87 -11.62
C SER A 223 2.37 4.20 -12.39
N TYR A 224 3.31 4.29 -13.34
CA TYR A 224 3.56 5.52 -14.09
C TYR A 224 2.81 5.60 -15.42
N LEU A 225 2.03 4.57 -15.79
CA LEU A 225 1.23 4.58 -17.02
C LEU A 225 0.02 5.54 -16.92
N SER A 226 -0.49 5.74 -15.72
CA SER A 226 -1.61 6.64 -15.42
C SER A 226 -1.18 7.98 -14.81
N ALA A 227 0.12 8.21 -14.63
CA ALA A 227 0.63 9.44 -14.03
C ALA A 227 0.47 10.65 -14.97
N SER A 228 0.43 11.86 -14.39
CA SER A 228 0.38 13.12 -15.17
C SER A 228 1.69 13.46 -15.87
N TYR A 229 2.73 12.64 -15.67
CA TYR A 229 4.07 12.81 -16.20
C TYR A 229 4.65 11.45 -16.59
N SER A 230 5.66 11.45 -17.46
CA SER A 230 6.33 10.23 -17.91
C SER A 230 7.73 10.12 -17.30
N LEU A 231 8.07 8.92 -16.82
CA LEU A 231 9.43 8.59 -16.42
C LEU A 231 10.09 7.67 -17.45
N SER A 232 11.39 7.86 -17.65
CA SER A 232 12.22 6.93 -18.42
C SER A 232 12.48 5.65 -17.62
N ASP A 233 12.77 4.55 -18.33
CA ASP A 233 13.17 3.28 -17.71
C ASP A 233 14.31 3.44 -16.71
N LYS A 234 15.24 4.37 -17.00
CA LYS A 234 16.38 4.65 -16.12
C LYS A 234 15.92 5.24 -14.79
N SER A 235 14.95 6.15 -14.80
CA SER A 235 14.41 6.77 -13.58
C SER A 235 13.62 5.76 -12.75
N ILE A 236 12.78 4.96 -13.40
CA ILE A 236 12.02 3.89 -12.72
C ILE A 236 12.98 2.86 -12.11
N LEU A 237 14.05 2.49 -12.82
CA LEU A 237 15.08 1.59 -12.30
C LEU A 237 15.85 2.19 -11.11
N ILE A 238 16.10 3.50 -11.10
CA ILE A 238 16.68 4.18 -9.94
C ILE A 238 15.69 4.13 -8.76
N LYS A 239 14.41 4.43 -8.97
CA LYS A 239 13.37 4.33 -7.93
C LYS A 239 13.29 2.91 -7.35
N ALA A 240 13.30 1.88 -8.20
CA ALA A 240 13.33 0.47 -7.76
C ALA A 240 14.55 0.13 -6.88
N ARG A 241 15.73 0.71 -7.18
CA ARG A 241 16.92 0.54 -6.34
C ARG A 241 16.77 1.24 -4.99
N GLU A 242 16.22 2.45 -4.97
CA GLU A 242 16.01 3.17 -3.72
C GLU A 242 14.92 2.53 -2.85
N ILE A 243 13.85 1.96 -3.44
CA ILE A 243 12.87 1.12 -2.74
C ILE A 243 13.60 -0.05 -2.05
N SER A 244 14.41 -0.80 -2.81
CA SER A 244 15.15 -1.94 -2.25
C SER A 244 16.08 -1.52 -1.11
N ARG A 245 16.76 -0.36 -1.23
CA ARG A 245 17.60 0.19 -0.15
C ARG A 245 16.79 0.63 1.05
N TYR A 246 15.63 1.25 0.84
CA TYR A 246 14.73 1.67 1.91
C TYR A 246 14.29 0.46 2.73
N TYR A 247 13.81 -0.60 2.07
CA TYR A 247 13.40 -1.84 2.75
C TYR A 247 14.55 -2.47 3.52
N LEU A 248 15.73 -2.61 2.91
CA LEU A 248 16.91 -3.16 3.58
C LEU A 248 17.32 -2.33 4.82
N ALA A 249 17.35 -1.00 4.68
CA ALA A 249 17.86 -0.11 5.71
C ALA A 249 16.85 0.12 6.84
N ARG A 250 15.56 0.26 6.53
CA ARG A 250 14.56 0.81 7.45
C ARG A 250 13.47 -0.17 7.88
N VAL A 251 13.05 -1.10 7.02
CA VAL A 251 12.00 -2.06 7.38
C VAL A 251 12.62 -3.22 8.16
N LYS A 252 12.16 -3.45 9.40
CA LYS A 252 12.68 -4.52 10.28
C LYS A 252 11.67 -5.62 10.58
N SER A 253 10.44 -5.47 10.11
CA SER A 253 9.40 -6.49 10.14
C SER A 253 9.51 -7.47 8.98
N GLU A 254 9.15 -8.72 9.23
CA GLU A 254 8.96 -9.75 8.22
C GLU A 254 7.59 -9.60 7.54
N GLN A 255 7.47 -10.13 6.32
CA GLN A 255 6.22 -10.06 5.54
C GLN A 255 5.01 -10.64 6.30
N GLY A 256 5.21 -11.69 7.11
CA GLY A 256 4.15 -12.30 7.91
C GLY A 256 3.60 -11.41 9.03
N GLU A 257 4.30 -10.32 9.37
CA GLU A 257 3.85 -9.34 10.35
C GLU A 257 3.01 -8.22 9.71
N TYR A 258 2.87 -8.19 8.39
CA TYR A 258 2.12 -7.14 7.70
C TYR A 258 0.63 -7.45 7.82
N ARG A 259 -0.14 -6.47 8.29
CA ARG A 259 -1.57 -6.64 8.53
C ARG A 259 -2.38 -6.03 7.39
N VAL A 260 -3.28 -6.79 6.80
CA VAL A 260 -4.25 -6.25 5.82
C VAL A 260 -5.26 -5.38 6.57
N VAL A 261 -5.46 -4.15 6.11
CA VAL A 261 -6.45 -3.23 6.70
C VAL A 261 -7.64 -2.98 5.79
N THR A 262 -7.43 -3.00 4.48
CA THR A 262 -8.48 -2.78 3.48
C THR A 262 -8.29 -3.77 2.35
N LEU A 263 -9.40 -4.28 1.83
CA LEU A 263 -9.43 -5.17 0.67
C LEU A 263 -10.79 -5.08 -0.02
N ASP A 264 -10.79 -4.55 -1.22
CA ASP A 264 -11.94 -4.47 -2.11
C ASP A 264 -11.51 -4.66 -3.57
N ILE A 265 -12.46 -4.52 -4.50
CA ILE A 265 -12.19 -4.71 -5.94
C ILE A 265 -11.20 -3.68 -6.51
N SER A 266 -11.04 -2.53 -5.87
CA SER A 266 -10.22 -1.42 -6.32
C SER A 266 -8.83 -1.40 -5.69
N ARG A 267 -8.71 -1.82 -4.42
CA ARG A 267 -7.47 -1.72 -3.66
C ARG A 267 -7.29 -2.77 -2.56
N VAL A 268 -6.03 -2.98 -2.18
CA VAL A 268 -5.63 -3.70 -0.97
C VAL A 268 -4.54 -2.89 -0.24
N ASP A 269 -4.69 -2.74 1.08
CA ASP A 269 -3.77 -1.98 1.91
C ASP A 269 -3.22 -2.80 3.07
N PHE A 270 -1.95 -2.57 3.36
CA PHE A 270 -1.20 -3.22 4.42
C PHE A 270 -0.65 -2.18 5.39
N VAL A 271 -0.77 -2.46 6.68
CA VAL A 271 0.04 -1.81 7.71
C VAL A 271 1.32 -2.61 7.89
N GLN A 272 2.44 -1.96 7.60
CA GLN A 272 3.79 -2.47 7.81
C GLN A 272 4.33 -1.91 9.13
N PRO A 273 4.53 -2.75 10.17
CA PRO A 273 5.08 -2.31 11.44
C PRO A 273 6.61 -2.22 11.42
N ASN A 274 7.21 -1.74 12.50
CA ASN A 274 8.65 -1.78 12.75
C ASN A 274 9.51 -1.17 11.62
N VAL A 275 9.10 0.01 11.15
CA VAL A 275 9.86 0.80 10.18
C VAL A 275 10.63 1.88 10.92
N LEU A 276 11.95 1.93 10.73
CA LEU A 276 12.78 2.98 11.32
C LEU A 276 12.37 4.36 10.77
N SER A 277 12.12 5.28 11.70
CA SER A 277 11.81 6.68 11.43
C SER A 277 12.94 7.38 10.66
N ALA A 278 12.65 8.58 10.12
CA ALA A 278 13.62 9.31 9.30
C ALA A 278 14.91 9.70 10.05
N ASN A 279 14.82 9.99 11.36
CA ASN A 279 15.93 10.24 12.27
C ASN A 279 16.62 8.96 12.77
N MET A 280 16.10 7.76 12.45
CA MET A 280 16.61 6.47 12.90
C MET A 280 16.58 6.26 14.42
N GLU A 281 15.70 6.98 15.13
CA GLU A 281 15.61 6.91 16.60
C GLU A 281 14.43 6.06 17.07
N ASP A 282 13.36 6.00 16.28
CA ASP A 282 12.09 5.36 16.65
C ASP A 282 11.64 4.34 15.60
N TYR A 283 10.73 3.46 16.01
CA TYR A 283 10.03 2.54 15.14
C TYR A 283 8.58 2.99 14.98
N GLU A 284 8.16 3.10 13.73
CA GLU A 284 6.83 3.53 13.33
C GLU A 284 6.15 2.45 12.49
N SER A 285 4.85 2.62 12.26
CA SER A 285 4.11 1.84 11.27
C SER A 285 3.79 2.72 10.07
N ARG A 286 3.81 2.15 8.87
CA ARG A 286 3.41 2.83 7.63
C ARG A 286 2.36 2.02 6.88
N GLN A 287 1.64 2.68 5.97
CA GLN A 287 0.72 2.01 5.05
C GLN A 287 1.40 1.78 3.70
N VAL A 288 1.09 0.65 3.07
CA VAL A 288 1.49 0.30 1.70
C VAL A 288 0.24 -0.23 0.99
N GLY A 289 -0.14 0.41 -0.10
CA GLY A 289 -1.33 0.12 -0.86
C GLY A 289 -1.03 -0.41 -2.26
N PHE A 290 -1.98 -1.15 -2.79
CA PHE A 290 -1.96 -1.61 -4.19
C PHE A 290 -3.35 -1.39 -4.77
N PHE A 291 -3.43 -0.70 -5.90
CA PHE A 291 -4.71 -0.31 -6.49
C PHE A 291 -4.72 -0.52 -8.00
N VAL A 292 -5.89 -0.75 -8.58
CA VAL A 292 -6.04 -0.79 -10.03
C VAL A 292 -6.11 0.64 -10.55
N ASN A 293 -5.22 1.01 -11.47
CA ASN A 293 -5.20 2.34 -12.07
C ASN A 293 -6.18 2.49 -13.23
N SER A 294 -6.31 3.71 -13.75
CA SER A 294 -7.22 4.05 -14.86
C SER A 294 -6.94 3.31 -16.17
N VAL A 295 -5.78 2.68 -16.31
CA VAL A 295 -5.38 1.86 -17.48
C VAL A 295 -5.68 0.37 -17.25
N GLY A 296 -6.21 -0.01 -16.08
CA GLY A 296 -6.56 -1.38 -15.73
C GLY A 296 -5.37 -2.24 -15.27
N THR A 297 -4.28 -1.61 -14.83
CA THR A 297 -3.09 -2.30 -14.30
C THR A 297 -2.93 -2.03 -12.80
N VAL A 298 -2.29 -2.94 -12.08
CA VAL A 298 -2.02 -2.74 -10.65
C VAL A 298 -0.85 -1.77 -10.46
N SER A 299 -1.08 -0.76 -9.63
CA SER A 299 -0.10 0.24 -9.20
C SER A 299 0.20 0.06 -7.72
N VAL A 300 1.44 0.36 -7.35
CA VAL A 300 1.90 0.42 -5.96
C VAL A 300 1.74 1.85 -5.45
N ASP A 301 1.08 2.00 -4.31
CA ASP A 301 1.00 3.22 -3.52
C ASP A 301 1.88 3.05 -2.27
N GLU A 302 3.04 3.71 -2.26
CA GLU A 302 3.92 3.66 -1.11
C GLU A 302 4.55 5.03 -0.83
N HIS A 303 4.39 5.50 0.39
CA HIS A 303 4.89 6.80 0.78
C HIS A 303 6.33 6.70 1.29
N ILE A 304 7.31 6.76 0.38
CA ILE A 304 8.74 6.89 0.71
C ILE A 304 9.17 8.33 0.52
N LEU A 305 9.70 8.96 1.56
CA LEU A 305 10.15 10.34 1.49
C LEU A 305 11.61 10.47 1.07
N ASN A 306 11.89 11.45 0.20
CA ASN A 306 13.25 11.93 -0.02
C ASN A 306 13.62 13.04 0.96
N SER A 307 14.83 12.96 1.52
CA SER A 307 15.43 14.07 2.26
C SER A 307 16.30 14.91 1.33
N LEU A 308 16.27 16.23 1.50
CA LEU A 308 17.13 17.15 0.77
C LEU A 308 18.62 16.86 1.05
N SER A 309 19.42 16.71 0.00
CA SER A 309 20.86 16.46 0.13
C SER A 309 21.60 17.71 0.59
N ILE A 310 22.51 17.57 1.55
CA ILE A 310 23.40 18.64 2.04
C ILE A 310 24.24 19.26 0.89
N ARG A 311 24.54 18.47 -0.15
CA ARG A 311 25.24 18.98 -1.33
C ARG A 311 24.48 20.09 -2.04
N ASP A 312 23.16 20.03 -2.00
CA ASP A 312 22.28 20.94 -2.74
C ASP A 312 21.99 22.23 -1.95
N TYR A 313 22.58 22.38 -0.75
CA TYR A 313 22.57 23.63 0.01
C TYR A 313 23.42 24.74 -0.62
N TYR A 314 24.22 24.40 -1.64
CA TYR A 314 25.17 25.30 -2.28
C TYR A 314 24.69 25.71 -3.66
N LEU A 315 24.80 27.00 -3.97
CA LEU A 315 24.73 27.52 -5.32
C LEU A 315 26.06 27.28 -6.02
N PHE A 316 25.99 26.86 -7.27
CA PHE A 316 27.11 26.77 -8.19
C PHE A 316 26.93 27.78 -9.31
N GLN A 317 28.03 28.39 -9.73
CA GLN A 317 28.14 29.13 -10.98
C GLN A 317 29.12 28.40 -11.91
N GLY A 318 28.60 27.80 -12.98
CA GLY A 318 29.32 26.80 -13.77
C GLY A 318 29.74 25.63 -12.89
N ASN A 319 31.05 25.38 -12.77
CA ASN A 319 31.60 24.32 -11.90
C ASN A 319 32.12 24.82 -10.55
N SER A 320 31.97 26.11 -10.27
CA SER A 320 32.50 26.74 -9.05
C SER A 320 31.40 26.82 -7.99
N ARG A 321 31.68 26.25 -6.80
CA ARG A 321 30.84 26.43 -5.62
C ARG A 321 30.95 27.88 -5.14
N THR A 322 29.87 28.63 -5.14
CA THR A 322 29.88 30.07 -4.84
C THR A 322 29.49 30.35 -3.39
N ILE A 323 28.22 30.13 -3.05
CA ILE A 323 27.65 30.45 -1.75
C ILE A 323 26.80 29.29 -1.23
N ARG A 324 26.64 29.23 0.08
CA ARG A 324 25.76 28.28 0.76
C ARG A 324 24.61 29.05 1.39
N ILE A 325 23.42 28.46 1.39
CA ILE A 325 22.33 28.97 2.21
C ILE A 325 22.69 28.88 3.70
N GLY A 326 22.32 29.91 4.47
CA GLY A 326 22.69 30.07 5.89
C GLY A 326 24.06 30.72 6.13
N ASP A 327 24.89 30.94 5.10
CA ASP A 327 26.15 31.67 5.26
C ASP A 327 25.89 33.19 5.40
N ILE A 328 26.79 33.87 6.11
CA ILE A 328 26.83 35.34 6.15
C ILE A 328 27.45 35.84 4.84
N ALA A 329 26.78 36.81 4.23
CA ALA A 329 27.15 37.43 2.99
C ALA A 329 27.21 38.95 3.12
N THR A 330 28.04 39.55 2.28
CA THR A 330 28.09 41.00 2.09
C THR A 330 27.80 41.36 0.64
N SER A 331 27.24 42.54 0.44
CA SER A 331 27.11 43.21 -0.87
C SER A 331 28.39 43.09 -1.72
N GLY A 332 29.57 43.37 -1.15
CA GLY A 332 30.85 43.27 -1.86
C GLY A 332 31.20 41.85 -2.33
N LEU A 333 30.95 40.83 -1.51
CA LEU A 333 31.14 39.43 -1.92
C LEU A 333 30.20 39.08 -3.08
N PHE A 334 28.93 39.43 -2.96
CA PHE A 334 27.92 39.16 -3.98
C PHE A 334 28.27 39.85 -5.31
N ASN A 335 28.68 41.11 -5.26
CA ASN A 335 29.08 41.84 -6.45
C ASN A 335 30.35 41.27 -7.10
N SER A 336 31.26 40.70 -6.31
CA SER A 336 32.46 40.03 -6.84
C SER A 336 32.17 38.72 -7.57
N ILE A 337 31.09 38.02 -7.20
CA ILE A 337 30.70 36.74 -7.78
C ILE A 337 29.75 36.95 -8.96
N PHE A 338 28.68 37.73 -8.77
CA PHE A 338 27.58 37.84 -9.71
C PHE A 338 27.57 39.15 -10.53
N GLY A 339 28.48 40.09 -10.22
CA GLY A 339 28.46 41.44 -10.77
C GLY A 339 27.44 42.34 -10.05
N GLU A 340 27.06 43.46 -10.67
CA GLU A 340 26.11 44.38 -10.07
C GLU A 340 24.67 43.83 -10.13
N PRO A 341 23.88 43.95 -9.05
CA PRO A 341 22.50 43.50 -9.04
C PRO A 341 21.63 44.35 -9.95
N LYS A 342 20.59 43.74 -10.52
CA LYS A 342 19.56 44.45 -11.27
C LYS A 342 18.70 45.30 -10.35
N LEU A 343 18.40 44.79 -9.16
CA LEU A 343 17.57 45.45 -8.16
C LEU A 343 17.94 44.97 -6.76
N THR A 344 18.06 45.91 -5.83
CA THR A 344 18.12 45.64 -4.39
C THR A 344 16.88 46.24 -3.73
N THR A 345 16.04 45.40 -3.12
CA THR A 345 14.85 45.84 -2.40
C THR A 345 15.08 45.66 -0.90
N ILE A 346 15.00 46.76 -0.15
CA ILE A 346 15.11 46.75 1.31
C ILE A 346 13.69 46.71 1.89
N GLY A 347 13.36 45.60 2.51
CA GLY A 347 12.08 45.33 3.16
C GLY A 347 11.93 46.02 4.53
N ARG A 348 10.83 45.70 5.20
CA ARG A 348 10.51 46.22 6.54
C ARG A 348 11.51 45.69 7.57
N THR A 349 11.69 46.47 8.64
CA THR A 349 12.43 46.04 9.83
C THR A 349 11.79 44.80 10.43
N ILE A 350 12.60 43.78 10.68
CA ILE A 350 12.21 42.51 11.31
C ILE A 350 12.41 42.63 12.82
N GLU A 351 13.57 43.14 13.25
CA GLU A 351 13.89 43.38 14.66
C GLU A 351 14.50 44.76 14.86
N ILE A 352 14.10 45.42 15.96
CA ILE A 352 14.72 46.64 16.46
C ILE A 352 15.40 46.24 17.76
N SER A 353 16.72 46.40 17.84
CA SER A 353 17.44 46.23 19.11
C SER A 353 17.08 47.38 20.06
N ASP A 354 16.74 47.05 21.31
CA ASP A 354 16.35 48.00 22.36
C ASP A 354 17.50 48.94 22.80
N SER A 355 18.72 48.70 22.33
CA SER A 355 19.85 49.61 22.51
C SER A 355 19.97 50.54 21.30
N GLY A 356 19.77 51.85 21.50
CA GLY A 356 19.69 52.89 20.47
C GLY A 356 20.90 53.12 19.55
N ASP A 357 21.85 52.17 19.49
CA ASP A 357 23.06 52.17 18.66
C ASP A 357 23.17 50.95 17.72
N SER A 358 22.17 50.06 17.67
CA SER A 358 22.20 48.87 16.79
C SER A 358 21.42 49.09 15.49
N GLU A 359 22.05 48.78 14.35
CA GLU A 359 21.41 48.84 13.04
C GLU A 359 20.21 47.87 12.97
N ALA A 360 19.08 48.36 12.47
CA ALA A 360 17.84 47.57 12.37
C ALA A 360 18.02 46.38 11.42
N ILE A 361 17.63 45.18 11.85
CA ILE A 361 17.65 43.97 11.01
C ILE A 361 16.48 44.05 10.01
N ARG A 362 16.76 43.81 8.74
CA ARG A 362 15.82 43.93 7.63
C ARG A 362 15.89 42.73 6.71
N ARG A 363 14.78 42.48 6.00
CA ARG A 363 14.74 41.59 4.84
C ARG A 363 15.26 42.32 3.62
N ILE A 364 16.28 41.79 2.96
CA ILE A 364 16.91 42.40 1.78
C ILE A 364 16.76 41.41 0.63
N ILE A 365 16.16 41.85 -0.47
CA ILE A 365 15.99 41.03 -1.68
C ILE A 365 16.97 41.55 -2.72
N VAL A 366 17.86 40.70 -3.21
CA VAL A 366 18.86 41.05 -4.22
C VAL A 366 18.60 40.23 -5.47
N GLU A 367 18.31 40.92 -6.58
CA GLU A 367 17.93 40.29 -7.85
C GLU A 367 19.04 40.42 -8.89
N TYR A 368 19.45 39.30 -9.46
CA TYR A 368 20.30 39.20 -10.65
C TYR A 368 19.45 38.72 -11.84
N PRO A 369 19.98 38.70 -13.08
CA PRO A 369 19.20 38.30 -14.25
C PRO A 369 18.49 36.94 -14.12
N ASP A 370 19.15 35.94 -13.51
CA ASP A 370 18.69 34.55 -13.48
C ASP A 370 18.58 33.94 -12.07
N VAL A 371 19.10 34.63 -11.05
CA VAL A 371 19.08 34.20 -9.64
C VAL A 371 18.67 35.36 -8.75
N ALA A 372 17.91 35.07 -7.70
CA ALA A 372 17.52 36.03 -6.68
C ALA A 372 17.79 35.47 -5.28
N PHE A 373 18.08 36.38 -4.35
CA PHE A 373 18.44 36.05 -2.98
C PHE A 373 17.58 36.82 -1.99
N VAL A 374 17.27 36.17 -0.87
CA VAL A 374 16.73 36.84 0.31
C VAL A 374 17.78 36.76 1.41
N ILE A 375 18.20 37.92 1.89
CA ILE A 375 19.15 38.10 2.96
C ILE A 375 18.41 38.71 4.17
N VAL A 376 18.73 38.25 5.37
CA VAL A 376 18.28 38.89 6.62
C VAL A 376 19.49 39.46 7.32
N GLY A 377 19.52 40.77 7.49
CA GLY A 377 20.69 41.46 8.03
C GLY A 377 20.55 42.97 8.09
N ILE A 378 21.69 43.67 8.11
CA ILE A 378 21.80 45.10 8.37
C ILE A 378 22.18 45.88 7.10
N ILE A 379 21.81 47.16 7.07
CA ILE A 379 22.14 48.11 6.00
C ILE A 379 23.17 49.10 6.54
N LEU A 380 24.41 48.97 6.08
CA LEU A 380 25.54 49.78 6.50
C LEU A 380 25.56 51.16 5.80
N SER A 381 25.10 51.21 4.54
CA SER A 381 24.96 52.43 3.73
C SER A 381 24.06 52.15 2.52
N ASP A 382 23.80 53.17 1.68
CA ASP A 382 22.77 53.16 0.62
C ASP A 382 22.78 51.91 -0.30
N ASP A 383 23.92 51.24 -0.49
CA ASP A 383 24.04 49.99 -1.26
C ASP A 383 24.82 48.86 -0.54
N ASN A 384 25.36 49.12 0.65
CA ASN A 384 26.13 48.12 1.39
C ASN A 384 25.30 47.46 2.48
N TRP A 385 25.26 46.13 2.42
CA TRP A 385 24.60 45.29 3.40
C TRP A 385 25.47 44.11 3.81
N GLU A 386 25.16 43.58 4.99
CA GLU A 386 25.70 42.34 5.55
C GLU A 386 24.56 41.55 6.19
N GLY A 387 24.50 40.24 5.95
CA GLY A 387 23.47 39.40 6.55
C GLY A 387 23.53 37.93 6.15
N THR A 388 22.64 37.14 6.72
CA THR A 388 22.53 35.71 6.47
C THR A 388 21.69 35.43 5.23
N ILE A 389 22.13 34.49 4.38
CA ILE A 389 21.37 34.05 3.20
C ILE A 389 20.22 33.13 3.65
N TYR A 390 18.97 33.58 3.50
CA TYR A 390 17.77 32.82 3.87
C TYR A 390 17.07 32.16 2.69
N GLN A 391 17.28 32.65 1.47
CA GLN A 391 16.68 32.05 0.28
C GLN A 391 17.58 32.23 -0.94
N ILE A 392 17.61 31.20 -1.78
CA ILE A 392 18.19 31.20 -3.12
C ILE A 392 17.09 30.75 -4.08
N ARG A 393 16.78 31.57 -5.08
CA ARG A 393 15.81 31.24 -6.13
C ARG A 393 16.47 31.34 -7.51
N ILE A 394 16.42 30.26 -8.28
CA ILE A 394 16.77 30.24 -9.70
C ILE A 394 15.45 30.18 -10.48
N SER A 395 15.21 31.14 -11.37
CA SER A 395 13.90 31.34 -12.02
C SER A 395 13.97 31.52 -13.53
N LYS A 396 15.15 31.34 -14.12
CA LYS A 396 15.32 31.35 -15.58
C LYS A 396 16.22 30.22 -16.04
N PRO A 397 15.93 29.61 -17.21
CA PRO A 397 16.81 28.63 -17.80
C PRO A 397 18.18 29.26 -18.08
N ASN A 398 19.18 28.84 -17.31
CA ASN A 398 20.57 29.21 -17.50
C ASN A 398 21.45 28.04 -17.06
N ASP A 399 22.35 27.58 -17.94
CA ASP A 399 23.32 26.53 -17.63
C ASP A 399 24.41 26.99 -16.66
N ASP A 400 24.52 28.29 -16.43
CA ASP A 400 25.49 28.87 -15.50
C ASP A 400 25.10 28.66 -14.03
N PHE A 401 23.84 28.46 -13.69
CA PHE A 401 23.42 28.35 -12.28
C PHE A 401 22.80 26.99 -11.95
N SER A 402 23.26 26.39 -10.85
CA SER A 402 22.64 25.18 -10.31
C SER A 402 22.66 25.14 -8.78
N LEU A 403 21.66 24.48 -8.19
CA LEU A 403 21.73 24.02 -6.80
C LEU A 403 22.39 22.64 -6.77
N GLY A 404 23.38 22.51 -5.88
CA GLY A 404 24.39 21.49 -6.05
C GLY A 404 25.03 21.59 -7.44
N ASN A 405 25.59 20.51 -7.96
CA ASN A 405 26.15 20.52 -9.33
C ASN A 405 25.16 19.96 -10.37
N SER A 406 23.86 19.86 -10.05
CA SER A 406 22.94 19.08 -10.88
C SER A 406 21.57 19.73 -11.11
N ILE A 407 21.01 20.43 -10.12
CA ILE A 407 19.64 20.96 -10.19
C ILE A 407 19.65 22.32 -10.86
N ARG A 408 19.05 22.44 -12.04
CA ARG A 408 19.02 23.69 -12.81
C ARG A 408 17.68 23.89 -13.49
N VAL A 409 17.25 25.13 -13.61
CA VAL A 409 16.03 25.49 -14.36
C VAL A 409 16.19 25.06 -15.82
N GLY A 410 15.13 24.49 -16.39
CA GLY A 410 15.10 23.89 -17.73
C GLY A 410 15.40 22.40 -17.77
N MET A 411 15.83 21.77 -16.66
CA MET A 411 15.97 20.31 -16.61
C MET A 411 14.60 19.62 -16.66
N SER A 412 14.54 18.43 -17.26
CA SER A 412 13.28 17.65 -17.29
C SER A 412 12.90 17.15 -15.90
N ARG A 413 11.60 16.95 -15.64
CA ARG A 413 11.12 16.25 -14.44
C ARG A 413 11.76 14.87 -14.30
N ASP A 414 11.88 14.14 -15.40
CA ASP A 414 12.57 12.85 -15.43
C ASP A 414 14.01 12.93 -14.91
N ASP A 415 14.78 13.96 -15.29
CA ASP A 415 16.14 14.16 -14.78
C ASP A 415 16.16 14.58 -13.31
N PHE A 416 15.19 15.37 -12.86
CA PHE A 416 15.07 15.75 -11.44
C PHE A 416 14.76 14.51 -10.58
N MET A 417 13.84 13.66 -11.05
CA MET A 417 13.48 12.41 -10.39
C MET A 417 14.63 11.39 -10.35
N LYS A 418 15.65 11.49 -11.21
CA LYS A 418 16.89 10.69 -11.06
C LYS A 418 17.72 11.11 -9.85
N LEU A 419 17.60 12.36 -9.40
CA LEU A 419 18.25 12.88 -8.20
C LEU A 419 17.41 12.60 -6.95
N TYR A 420 16.10 12.77 -7.06
CA TYR A 420 15.13 12.58 -5.98
C TYR A 420 13.96 11.70 -6.45
N PRO A 421 14.10 10.35 -6.39
CA PRO A 421 13.16 9.41 -7.02
C PRO A 421 11.74 9.36 -6.45
N PHE A 422 11.52 9.97 -5.29
CA PHE A 422 10.24 10.07 -4.59
C PHE A 422 9.89 11.53 -4.30
N ALA A 423 10.45 12.50 -5.05
CA ALA A 423 10.07 13.90 -4.86
C ALA A 423 8.59 14.16 -5.17
N ASP A 424 7.98 13.33 -6.01
CA ASP A 424 6.55 13.39 -6.33
C ASP A 424 5.64 13.17 -5.10
N GLU A 425 6.09 12.36 -4.14
CA GLU A 425 5.39 12.07 -2.88
C GLU A 425 5.15 13.31 -2.01
N THR A 426 6.00 14.34 -2.18
CA THR A 426 5.92 15.60 -1.42
C THR A 426 5.64 16.81 -2.32
N ALA A 427 5.04 16.58 -3.49
CA ALA A 427 4.80 17.61 -4.49
C ALA A 427 6.07 18.43 -4.80
N TYR A 428 7.21 17.74 -4.89
CA TYR A 428 8.54 18.27 -5.19
C TYR A 428 9.07 19.27 -4.15
N SER A 429 8.58 19.16 -2.91
CA SER A 429 9.08 19.87 -1.74
C SER A 429 9.95 18.94 -0.90
N LEU A 430 11.25 19.16 -0.89
CA LEU A 430 12.24 18.34 -0.18
C LEU A 430 12.73 19.07 1.06
N GLU A 431 12.80 18.37 2.19
CA GLU A 431 13.23 18.96 3.46
C GLU A 431 14.37 18.16 4.09
N ASN A 432 15.21 18.84 4.87
CA ASN A 432 16.19 18.21 5.75
C ASN A 432 16.50 19.14 6.94
N ILE A 433 16.83 18.56 8.09
CA ILE A 433 17.26 19.27 9.28
C ILE A 433 18.75 18.99 9.49
N THR A 434 19.57 20.02 9.54
CA THR A 434 21.01 19.92 9.79
C THR A 434 21.41 20.99 10.80
N ASP A 435 22.12 20.61 11.86
CA ASP A 435 22.56 21.53 12.93
C ASP A 435 21.39 22.35 13.53
N SER A 436 20.25 21.68 13.78
CA SER A 436 19.00 22.30 14.29
C SER A 436 18.37 23.35 13.37
N GLN A 437 18.81 23.45 12.12
CA GLN A 437 18.23 24.32 11.10
C GLN A 437 17.48 23.49 10.06
N LYS A 438 16.29 23.96 9.68
CA LYS A 438 15.47 23.31 8.65
C LYS A 438 15.75 23.94 7.29
N TYR A 439 16.09 23.11 6.31
CA TYR A 439 16.33 23.50 4.93
C TYR A 439 15.23 22.89 4.06
N LYS A 440 14.71 23.68 3.13
CA LYS A 440 13.64 23.27 2.22
C LYS A 440 13.95 23.66 0.79
N LEU A 441 13.79 22.73 -0.13
CA LEU A 441 13.88 22.95 -1.57
C LEU A 441 12.50 22.71 -2.18
N VAL A 442 12.01 23.66 -2.96
CA VAL A 442 10.78 23.55 -3.73
C VAL A 442 11.13 23.66 -5.22
N ALA A 443 10.69 22.67 -5.99
CA ALA A 443 10.88 22.59 -7.43
C ALA A 443 9.53 22.73 -8.15
N ASP A 444 9.36 23.81 -8.90
CA ASP A 444 8.14 24.09 -9.66
C ASP A 444 8.35 23.74 -11.14
N PHE A 445 7.43 22.95 -11.71
CA PHE A 445 7.49 22.52 -13.11
C PHE A 445 6.54 23.35 -13.99
N SER A 446 6.92 23.51 -15.25
CA SER A 446 6.16 24.27 -16.23
C SER A 446 4.76 23.69 -16.47
N ALA A 447 3.77 24.59 -16.59
CA ALA A 447 2.38 24.23 -16.86
C ALA A 447 2.06 24.11 -18.35
N ASP A 448 3.02 24.44 -19.23
CA ASP A 448 2.86 24.47 -20.69
C ASP A 448 3.03 23.08 -21.35
N GLY A 449 3.21 22.04 -20.54
CA GLY A 449 3.36 20.66 -20.99
C GLY A 449 4.78 20.28 -21.42
N SER A 450 5.78 21.17 -21.31
CA SER A 450 7.19 20.79 -21.54
C SER A 450 7.74 19.88 -20.44
N ASP A 451 7.08 19.88 -19.26
CA ASP A 451 7.46 19.12 -18.07
C ASP A 451 8.91 19.37 -17.62
N THR A 452 9.32 20.63 -17.70
CA THR A 452 10.64 21.11 -17.30
C THR A 452 10.56 21.94 -16.05
N LEU A 453 11.61 21.90 -15.23
CA LEU A 453 11.75 22.73 -14.04
C LEU A 453 11.75 24.21 -14.44
N ASP A 454 10.76 24.97 -14.00
CA ASP A 454 10.60 26.40 -14.28
C ASP A 454 11.27 27.26 -13.20
N THR A 455 11.11 26.88 -11.94
CA THR A 455 11.82 27.52 -10.83
C THR A 455 12.28 26.51 -9.79
N VAL A 456 13.38 26.83 -9.13
CA VAL A 456 13.79 26.13 -7.92
C VAL A 456 14.10 27.15 -6.82
N THR A 457 13.51 26.94 -5.65
CA THR A 457 13.70 27.77 -4.47
C THR A 457 14.27 26.92 -3.35
N LEU A 458 15.42 27.31 -2.83
CA LEU A 458 16.02 26.75 -1.62
C LEU A 458 15.91 27.78 -0.50
N GLU A 459 15.37 27.39 0.65
CA GLU A 459 15.12 28.27 1.78
C GLU A 459 15.54 27.67 3.11
N LEU A 460 16.00 28.54 4.00
CA LEU A 460 16.18 28.27 5.41
C LEU A 460 14.85 28.57 6.11
N VAL A 461 14.24 27.54 6.68
CA VAL A 461 12.94 27.62 7.37
C VAL A 461 13.23 27.72 8.86
N GLU A 462 12.64 28.73 9.51
CA GLU A 462 12.69 28.91 10.97
C GLU A 462 11.78 27.92 11.72
#